data_AF-A0A2V9RWW3-F1
#
_entry.id   AF-A0A2V9RWW3-F1
#
_cell.length_a   1.000
_cell.length_b   1.000
_cell.length_c   1.000
_cell.angle_alpha   90.00
_cell.angle_beta   90.00
_cell.angle_gamma   90.00
#
_symmetry.space_group_name_H-M   'P 1'
#
loop_
_entity.id
_entity.type
_entity.pdbx_description
1 polymer ?
#
loop_
_entity_poly.entity_id
_entity_poly.type
_entity_poly.pdbx_seq_one_letter_code
_entity_poly.pdbx_strand_id
1 'polypeptide(L)'
;MPQEISISYQAVKSKVYKLVDAMVEGEKTPTEVQESMRRWWSLIHPADRPVAQKYMLMVLERCNATLGAITIGLPVPKEFKASTTLDSDKLPKISSRNDRAAMSSAM
;
A
#
# COMPACT_ATOMS: atom_id res chain seq x y z
N MET A 1 -8.46 -19.97 -26.01
CA MET A 1 -9.57 -20.30 -25.12
C MET A 1 -9.81 -19.10 -24.20
N PRO A 2 -10.98 -18.45 -24.22
CA PRO A 2 -11.27 -17.39 -23.24
C PRO A 2 -11.29 -18.02 -21.85
N GLN A 3 -10.45 -17.51 -20.94
CA GLN A 3 -10.45 -17.96 -19.55
C GLN A 3 -11.74 -17.48 -18.89
N GLU A 4 -12.67 -18.40 -18.64
CA GLU A 4 -13.86 -18.10 -17.85
C GLU A 4 -13.43 -17.80 -16.41
N ILE A 5 -13.72 -16.59 -15.94
CA ILE A 5 -13.36 -16.17 -14.59
C ILE A 5 -14.48 -16.62 -13.66
N SER A 6 -14.18 -17.54 -12.74
CA SER A 6 -15.10 -17.84 -11.64
C SER A 6 -15.24 -16.62 -10.73
N ILE A 7 -16.47 -16.14 -10.56
CA ILE A 7 -16.74 -14.90 -9.81
C ILE A 7 -16.83 -15.21 -8.31
N SER A 8 -15.83 -14.74 -7.57
CA SER A 8 -15.84 -14.70 -6.11
C SER A 8 -15.72 -13.26 -5.61
N TYR A 9 -16.20 -13.00 -4.39
CA TYR A 9 -16.02 -11.70 -3.75
C TYR A 9 -14.55 -11.27 -3.70
N GLN A 10 -13.62 -12.20 -3.45
CA GLN A 10 -12.19 -11.91 -3.40
C GLN A 10 -11.62 -11.53 -4.76
N ALA A 11 -12.08 -12.17 -5.84
CA ALA A 11 -11.66 -11.81 -7.19
C ALA A 11 -12.09 -10.38 -7.55
N VAL A 12 -13.34 -10.02 -7.25
CA VAL A 12 -13.84 -8.66 -7.47
C VAL A 12 -13.08 -7.65 -6.61
N LYS A 13 -12.91 -7.93 -5.31
CA LYS A 13 -12.15 -7.08 -4.38
C LYS A 13 -10.73 -6.83 -4.88
N SER A 14 -10.00 -7.89 -5.25
CA SER A 14 -8.63 -7.78 -5.76
C SER A 14 -8.57 -6.96 -7.05
N LYS A 15 -9.53 -7.14 -7.97
CA LYS A 15 -9.60 -6.36 -9.21
C LYS A 15 -9.81 -4.88 -8.94
N VAL A 16 -10.74 -4.52 -8.05
CA VAL A 16 -11.02 -3.13 -7.69
C VAL A 16 -9.82 -2.49 -7.02
N TYR A 17 -9.23 -3.15 -6.02
CA TYR A 17 -8.11 -2.58 -5.26
C TYR A 17 -6.92 -2.32 -6.17
N LYS A 18 -6.54 -3.27 -7.03
CA LYS A 18 -5.48 -3.05 -8.02
C LYS A 18 -5.72 -1.88 -8.97
N LEU A 19 -6.98 -1.59 -9.31
CA LEU A 19 -7.32 -0.45 -10.15
C LEU A 19 -7.28 0.87 -9.38
N VAL A 20 -7.69 0.85 -8.10
CA VAL A 20 -7.56 2.00 -7.20
C VAL A 20 -6.09 2.33 -6.98
N ASP A 21 -5.28 1.34 -6.60
CA ASP A 21 -3.84 1.49 -6.35
C ASP A 21 -3.14 2.08 -7.59
N ALA A 22 -3.35 1.48 -8.77
CA ALA A 22 -2.77 1.98 -10.03
C ALA A 22 -3.21 3.42 -10.37
N MET A 23 -4.43 3.83 -9.97
CA MET A 23 -4.91 5.20 -10.19
C MET A 23 -4.29 6.18 -9.18
N VAL A 24 -4.12 5.76 -7.92
CA VAL A 24 -3.49 6.56 -6.86
C VAL A 24 -2.00 6.75 -7.11
N GLU A 25 -1.32 5.72 -7.60
CA GLU A 25 0.10 5.76 -7.98
C GLU A 25 0.36 6.50 -9.30
N GLY A 26 -0.69 6.88 -10.03
CA GLY A 26 -0.59 7.54 -11.32
C GLY A 26 -0.15 6.63 -12.47
N GLU A 27 -0.13 5.30 -12.25
CA GLU A 27 0.16 4.30 -13.29
C GLU A 27 -0.96 4.21 -14.34
N LYS A 28 -2.19 4.54 -13.97
CA LYS A 28 -3.35 4.53 -14.86
C LYS A 28 -4.17 5.80 -14.75
N THR A 29 -4.51 6.35 -15.90
CA THR A 29 -5.52 7.40 -16.04
C THR A 29 -6.93 6.86 -15.78
N PRO A 30 -7.90 7.74 -15.47
CA PRO A 30 -9.30 7.34 -15.31
C PRO A 30 -9.86 6.58 -16.52
N THR A 31 -9.48 6.98 -17.74
CA THR A 31 -9.90 6.33 -18.99
C THR A 31 -9.37 4.90 -19.07
N GLU A 32 -8.09 4.67 -18.74
CA GLU A 32 -7.48 3.33 -18.74
C GLU A 32 -8.09 2.41 -17.68
N VAL A 33 -8.45 2.96 -16.51
CA VAL A 33 -9.20 2.23 -15.48
C VAL A 33 -10.57 1.80 -16.01
N GLN A 34 -11.32 2.72 -16.64
CA GLN A 34 -12.63 2.42 -17.23
C GLN A 34 -12.53 1.32 -18.30
N GLU A 35 -11.55 1.41 -19.18
CA GLU A 35 -11.33 0.38 -20.19
C GLU A 35 -10.91 -0.96 -19.58
N SER A 36 -10.03 -0.95 -18.57
CA SER A 36 -9.62 -2.17 -17.87
C SER A 36 -10.80 -2.85 -17.17
N MET A 37 -11.71 -2.06 -16.60
CA MET A 37 -12.96 -2.56 -16.01
C MET A 37 -13.89 -3.13 -17.08
N ARG A 38 -14.07 -2.42 -18.20
CA ARG A 38 -14.90 -2.88 -19.33
C ARG A 38 -14.38 -4.21 -19.91
N ARG A 39 -13.07 -4.30 -20.16
CA ARG A 39 -12.43 -5.54 -20.64
C ARG A 39 -12.63 -6.67 -19.65
N TRP A 40 -12.40 -6.43 -18.37
CA TRP A 40 -12.63 -7.45 -17.33
C TRP A 40 -14.09 -7.87 -17.24
N TRP A 41 -15.04 -6.94 -17.32
CA TRP A 41 -16.47 -7.23 -17.31
C TRP A 41 -16.91 -8.12 -18.48
N SER A 42 -16.28 -7.96 -19.65
CA SER A 42 -16.55 -8.80 -20.82
C SER A 42 -16.12 -10.25 -20.67
N LEU A 43 -15.18 -10.55 -19.76
CA LEU A 43 -14.71 -11.91 -19.44
C LEU A 43 -15.62 -12.63 -18.45
N ILE A 44 -16.56 -11.92 -17.82
CA ILE A 44 -17.49 -12.49 -16.85
C ILE A 44 -18.64 -13.16 -17.59
N HIS A 45 -18.87 -14.43 -17.26
CA HIS A 45 -19.98 -15.19 -17.82
C HIS A 45 -21.32 -14.46 -17.53
N PRO A 46 -22.23 -14.31 -18.51
CA PRO A 46 -23.45 -13.53 -18.34
C PRO A 46 -24.30 -13.92 -17.11
N ALA A 47 -24.33 -15.21 -16.77
CA ALA A 47 -25.05 -15.72 -15.59
C ALA A 47 -24.47 -15.24 -14.26
N ASP A 48 -23.17 -14.94 -14.19
CA ASP A 48 -22.48 -14.51 -12.97
C ASP A 48 -22.46 -12.98 -12.80
N ARG A 49 -22.85 -12.22 -13.83
CA ARG A 49 -22.85 -10.75 -13.81
C ARG A 49 -23.67 -10.15 -12.66
N PRO A 50 -24.87 -10.66 -12.30
CA PRO A 50 -25.60 -10.13 -11.15
C PRO A 50 -24.82 -10.25 -9.84
N VAL A 51 -24.12 -11.38 -9.65
CA VAL A 51 -23.29 -11.64 -8.48
C VAL A 51 -22.05 -10.74 -8.49
N ALA A 52 -21.38 -10.63 -9.64
CA ALA A 52 -20.24 -9.74 -9.81
C ALA A 52 -20.61 -8.27 -9.52
N GLN A 53 -21.76 -7.80 -10.02
CA GLN A 53 -22.27 -6.46 -9.78
C GLN A 53 -22.52 -6.21 -8.29
N LYS A 54 -23.17 -7.17 -7.61
CA LYS A 54 -23.40 -7.10 -6.17
C LYS A 54 -22.09 -6.95 -5.40
N TYR A 55 -21.11 -7.79 -5.69
CA TYR A 55 -19.79 -7.71 -5.03
C TYR A 55 -19.06 -6.41 -5.36
N MET A 56 -19.13 -5.94 -6.61
CA MET A 56 -18.52 -4.68 -7.02
C MET A 56 -19.07 -3.51 -6.20
N LEU A 57 -20.40 -3.39 -6.10
CA LEU A 57 -21.06 -2.35 -5.32
C LEU A 57 -20.66 -2.42 -3.84
N MET A 58 -20.67 -3.62 -3.25
CA MET A 58 -20.24 -3.81 -1.86
C MET A 58 -18.79 -3.39 -1.61
N VAL A 59 -17.87 -3.67 -2.54
CA VAL A 59 -16.47 -3.27 -2.41
C VAL A 59 -16.33 -1.75 -2.52
N LEU A 60 -17.00 -1.12 -3.49
CA LEU A 60 -16.97 0.33 -3.68
C LEU A 60 -17.57 1.08 -2.48
N GLU A 61 -18.69 0.59 -1.94
CA GLU A 61 -19.30 1.14 -0.73
C GLU A 61 -18.33 1.09 0.45
N ARG A 62 -17.64 -0.04 0.64
CA ARG A 62 -16.60 -0.17 1.67
C ARG A 62 -15.43 0.79 1.46
N CYS A 63 -14.95 0.93 0.23
CA CYS A 63 -13.91 1.92 -0.09
C CYS A 63 -14.34 3.34 0.28
N ASN A 64 -15.56 3.73 -0.09
CA ASN A 64 -16.10 5.05 0.24
C ASN A 64 -16.26 5.25 1.75
N ALA A 65 -16.77 4.26 2.47
CA ALA A 65 -16.89 4.30 3.92
C ALA A 65 -15.51 4.43 4.60
N THR A 66 -14.50 3.71 4.12
CA THR A 66 -13.12 3.82 4.60
C THR A 66 -12.53 5.20 4.32
N LEU A 67 -12.69 5.74 3.11
CA LEU A 67 -12.24 7.10 2.79
C LEU A 67 -12.94 8.15 3.64
N GLY A 68 -14.25 8.00 3.89
CA GLY A 68 -15.00 8.86 4.80
C GLY A 68 -14.47 8.79 6.24
N ALA A 69 -14.23 7.59 6.75
CA ALA A 69 -13.65 7.39 8.08
C ALA A 69 -12.24 8.00 8.20
N ILE A 70 -11.40 7.85 7.17
CA ILE A 70 -10.07 8.48 7.12
C ILE A 70 -10.21 10.01 7.11
N THR A 71 -11.12 10.56 6.32
CA THR A 71 -11.34 12.01 6.21
C THR A 71 -11.82 12.62 7.53
N ILE A 72 -12.72 11.92 8.24
CA ILE A 72 -13.23 12.34 9.56
C ILE A 72 -12.16 12.16 10.65
N GLY A 73 -11.41 11.06 10.59
CA GLY A 73 -10.42 10.68 11.58
C GLY A 73 -9.06 11.36 11.40
N LEU A 74 -8.80 12.01 10.27
CA LEU A 74 -7.58 12.79 10.08
C LEU A 74 -7.69 14.06 10.92
N PRO A 75 -6.89 14.23 11.99
CA PRO A 75 -6.73 15.56 12.55
C PRO A 75 -6.18 16.45 11.43
N VAL A 76 -6.78 17.63 11.23
CA VAL A 76 -6.16 18.69 10.41
C VAL A 76 -4.70 18.74 10.87
N PRO A 77 -3.71 18.63 9.97
CA PRO A 77 -2.31 18.73 10.35
C PRO A 77 -2.06 20.13 10.90
N LYS A 78 -2.34 20.33 12.19
CA LYS A 78 -1.66 21.32 13.00
C LYS A 78 -0.22 20.89 12.92
N GLU A 79 0.57 21.73 12.26
CA GLU A 79 2.02 21.66 12.17
C GLU A 79 2.57 20.83 13.33
N PHE A 80 2.91 19.59 13.03
CA PHE A 80 3.67 18.77 13.95
C PHE A 80 5.01 19.51 14.02
N LYS A 81 5.15 20.45 14.96
CA LYS A 81 6.44 21.00 15.31
C LYS A 81 7.24 19.79 15.74
N ALA A 82 8.06 19.29 14.83
CA ALA A 82 9.18 18.46 15.18
C ALA A 82 9.96 19.28 16.19
N SER A 83 9.79 18.95 17.47
CA SER A 83 10.69 19.41 18.51
C SER A 83 12.05 18.87 18.12
N THR A 84 12.81 19.66 17.38
CA THR A 84 14.24 19.51 17.22
C THR A 84 14.85 19.74 18.60
N THR A 85 14.75 18.76 19.49
CA THR A 85 15.70 18.64 20.59
C THR A 85 16.95 18.03 19.98
N LEU A 86 17.76 18.90 19.35
CA LEU A 86 19.21 18.69 19.27
C LEU A 86 19.72 18.71 20.71
N ASP A 87 19.62 17.58 21.41
CA ASP A 87 20.46 17.33 22.58
C ASP A 87 21.83 16.88 22.05
N SER A 88 22.57 17.89 21.58
CA SER A 88 23.99 17.79 21.29
C SER A 88 24.74 17.81 22.62
N ASP A 89 24.76 16.71 23.37
CA ASP A 89 25.90 16.39 24.24
C ASP A 89 25.75 15.00 24.89
N LYS A 90 26.25 13.97 24.20
CA LYS A 90 27.14 12.93 24.78
C LYS A 90 27.49 11.90 23.71
N LEU A 91 28.58 12.17 23.00
CA LEU A 91 29.34 11.14 22.31
C LEU A 91 29.91 10.15 23.35
N PRO A 92 29.67 8.83 23.24
CA PRO A 92 30.44 7.86 24.01
C PRO A 92 31.88 7.83 23.47
N LYS A 93 32.82 8.26 24.30
CA LYS A 93 34.27 8.12 24.09
C LYS A 93 34.62 6.65 23.91
N ILE A 94 34.91 6.24 22.69
CA ILE A 94 35.58 4.97 22.40
C ILE A 94 37.03 5.14 22.88
N SER A 95 37.33 4.52 24.02
CA SER A 95 38.69 4.46 24.58
C SER A 95 39.57 3.59 23.68
N SER A 96 40.41 4.22 22.87
CA SER A 96 41.49 3.56 22.15
C SER A 96 42.55 3.09 23.15
N ARG A 97 42.40 1.88 23.68
CA ARG A 97 43.42 1.23 24.51
C ARG A 97 44.53 0.71 23.61
N ASN A 98 45.56 1.55 23.47
CA ASN A 98 46.80 1.26 22.79
C ASN A 98 47.78 0.63 23.79
N ASP A 99 47.75 -0.69 23.98
CA ASP A 99 48.80 -1.40 24.71
C ASP A 99 49.79 -1.97 23.69
N ARG A 100 50.93 -1.29 23.55
CA ARG A 100 52.07 -1.70 22.72
C ARG A 100 53.23 -2.02 23.65
N ALA A 101 53.50 -3.31 23.88
CA ALA A 101 54.76 -3.93 24.35
C ALA A 101 54.41 -5.34 24.89
N ALA A 102 55.16 -6.42 24.72
CA ALA A 102 56.45 -6.65 24.10
C ALA A 102 56.67 -8.18 24.03
N MET A 103 57.36 -8.60 22.96
CA MET A 103 58.40 -9.64 22.93
C MET A 103 58.11 -11.14 23.10
N SER A 104 58.91 -11.88 22.29
CA SER A 104 59.38 -13.27 22.41
C SER A 104 58.40 -14.40 22.10
N SER A 105 58.77 -15.47 21.41
CA SER A 105 60.01 -15.88 20.72
C SER A 105 59.68 -17.14 19.91
N ALA A 106 60.55 -17.46 18.95
CA ALA A 106 60.69 -18.66 18.13
C ALA A 106 60.15 -19.98 18.73
N MET A 107 59.65 -20.94 17.95
CA MET A 107 60.36 -21.71 16.91
C MET A 107 59.35 -22.50 16.07
#